data_AF-A0A2X3I5Z0-F1
#
_entry.id   AF-A0A2X3I5Z0-F1
#
_cell.length_a   1.000
_cell.length_b   1.000
_cell.length_c   1.000
_cell.angle_alpha   90.00
_cell.angle_beta   90.00
_cell.angle_gamma   90.00
#
_symmetry.space_group_name_H-M   'P 1'
#
loop_
_entity.id
_entity.type
_entity.pdbx_description
1 polymer ?
#
loop_
_entity_poly.entity_id
_entity_poly.type
_entity_poly.pdbx_seq_one_letter_code
_entity_poly.pdbx_strand_id
1 'polypeptide(L)' 'MIALSQFNSLSKDEAAGLLAPCVAIPAWGEILVSLRPFASRHALLQVARKAMANWGETS' A
#
# COMPACT_ATOMS: atom_id res chain seq x y z
N MET A 1 12.87 -7.12 -3.67
CA MET A 1 11.54 -7.38 -4.27
C MET A 1 10.98 -8.62 -3.59
N ILE A 2 9.75 -8.56 -3.05
CA ILE A 2 9.10 -9.71 -2.38
C ILE A 2 7.89 -10.20 -3.20
N ALA A 3 7.44 -11.43 -2.98
CA ALA A 3 6.24 -11.95 -3.61
C ALA A 3 4.96 -11.31 -3.03
N LEU A 4 3.88 -11.27 -3.81
CA LEU A 4 2.60 -10.71 -3.33
C LEU A 4 2.03 -11.52 -2.16
N SER A 5 2.17 -12.85 -2.19
CA SER A 5 1.75 -13.73 -1.10
C SER A 5 2.51 -13.39 0.20
N GLN A 6 3.81 -13.15 0.12
CA GLN A 6 4.62 -12.71 1.26
C GLN A 6 4.09 -11.36 1.79
N PHE A 7 3.87 -10.38 0.90
CA PHE A 7 3.30 -9.10 1.29
C PHE A 7 1.93 -9.24 1.98
N ASN A 8 1.06 -10.13 1.53
CA ASN A 8 -0.23 -10.39 2.15
C ASN A 8 -0.12 -11.02 3.57
N SER A 9 0.97 -11.73 3.86
CA SER A 9 1.18 -12.44 5.13
C SER A 9 1.96 -11.67 6.19
N LEU A 10 2.58 -10.54 5.83
CA LEU A 10 3.33 -9.71 6.79
C LEU A 10 2.43 -9.10 7.87
N SER A 11 3.01 -8.79 9.02
CA SER A 11 2.37 -7.90 9.99
C SER A 11 2.05 -6.53 9.39
N LYS A 12 1.21 -5.74 10.07
CA LYS A 12 0.86 -4.40 9.58
C LYS A 12 2.09 -3.49 9.54
N ASP A 13 2.92 -3.53 10.58
CA ASP A 13 4.13 -2.70 10.70
C ASP A 13 5.19 -3.06 9.65
N GLU A 14 5.44 -4.35 9.42
CA GLU A 14 6.38 -4.79 8.38
C GLU A 14 5.90 -4.39 6.98
N ALA A 15 4.61 -4.57 6.70
CA ALA A 15 4.05 -4.21 5.41
C ALA A 15 4.07 -2.70 5.17
N ALA A 16 3.79 -1.89 6.19
CA ALA A 16 3.92 -0.44 6.13
C ALA A 16 5.38 -0.01 5.93
N GLY A 17 6.31 -0.63 6.65
CA GLY A 17 7.75 -0.40 6.51
C GLY A 17 8.28 -0.70 5.10
N LEU A 18 7.73 -1.72 4.42
CA LEU A 18 8.07 -2.01 3.03
C LEU A 18 7.54 -0.96 2.05
N LEU A 19 6.43 -0.29 2.38
CA LEU A 19 5.83 0.76 1.55
C LEU A 19 6.42 2.15 1.83
N ALA A 20 7.02 2.36 3.01
CA ALA A 20 7.56 3.66 3.42
C ALA A 20 8.58 4.27 2.43
N PRO A 21 9.50 3.50 1.79
CA PRO A 21 10.39 4.04 0.77
C PRO A 21 9.70 4.48 -0.53
N CYS A 22 8.43 4.08 -0.78
CA CYS A 22 7.72 4.45 -2.01
C CYS A 22 7.24 5.90 -1.98
N VAL A 23 6.83 6.40 -0.81
CA VAL A 23 6.36 7.77 -0.60
C VAL A 23 6.35 8.09 0.90
N ALA A 24 6.74 9.31 1.29
CA ALA A 24 6.73 9.77 2.67
C ALA A 24 5.33 10.17 3.19
N ILE A 25 4.29 9.42 2.84
CA ILE A 25 2.90 9.63 3.29
C ILE A 25 2.44 8.35 4.02
N PRO A 26 2.56 8.28 5.36
CA PRO A 26 2.21 7.08 6.12
C PRO A 26 0.78 6.60 5.88
N ALA A 27 -0.18 7.52 5.81
CA ALA A 27 -1.59 7.22 5.57
C ALA A 27 -1.84 6.42 4.28
N TRP A 28 -1.03 6.64 3.23
CA TRP A 28 -1.14 5.87 1.99
C TRP A 28 -0.70 4.42 2.16
N GLY A 29 0.38 4.19 2.90
CA GLY A 29 0.85 2.85 3.25
C GLY A 29 -0.19 2.10 4.08
N GLU A 30 -0.78 2.76 5.07
CA GLU A 30 -1.82 2.18 5.94
C GLU A 30 -3.07 1.75 5.16
N ILE A 31 -3.53 2.56 4.19
CA ILE A 31 -4.65 2.19 3.30
C ILE A 31 -4.34 0.88 2.57
N LEU A 32 -3.16 0.75 1.97
CA LEU A 32 -2.75 -0.47 1.25
C LEU A 32 -2.64 -1.67 2.18
N VAL A 33 -2.06 -1.48 3.38
CA VAL A 33 -1.90 -2.53 4.38
C VAL A 33 -3.24 -3.04 4.89
N SER A 34 -4.23 -2.17 5.06
CA SER A 34 -5.57 -2.50 5.57
C SER A 34 -6.45 -3.24 4.56
N LEU A 35 -6.20 -3.06 3.25
CA LEU A 35 -6.95 -3.70 2.17
C LEU A 35 -6.39 -5.05 1.71
N ARG A 36 -5.31 -5.53 2.34
CA ARG A 36 -4.83 -6.90 2.17
C ARG A 36 -5.89 -7.91 2.65
N PRO A 37 -5.96 -9.12 2.06
CA PRO A 37 -5.08 -9.64 1.02
C PRO A 37 -5.46 -9.19 -0.40
N PHE A 38 -4.45 -8.94 -1.24
CA PHE A 38 -4.66 -8.66 -2.66
C PHE A 38 -4.57 -9.93 -3.50
N ALA A 39 -5.53 -10.13 -4.41
CA ALA A 39 -5.58 -11.28 -5.30
C ALA A 39 -4.50 -11.25 -6.42
N SER A 40 -4.04 -10.07 -6.82
CA SER A 40 -3.01 -9.91 -7.85
C SER A 40 -2.25 -8.61 -7.70
N ARG A 41 -1.07 -8.54 -8.33
CA ARG A 41 -0.26 -7.31 -8.37
C ARG A 41 -1.02 -6.17 -9.07
N HIS A 42 -1.84 -6.49 -10.05
CA HIS A 42 -2.68 -5.51 -10.74
C HIS A 42 -3.72 -4.89 -9.81
N ALA A 43 -4.38 -5.70 -8.98
CA ALA A 43 -5.34 -5.21 -7.98
C ALA A 43 -4.67 -4.29 -6.95
N LEU A 44 -3.49 -4.69 -6.44
CA LEU A 44 -2.67 -3.86 -5.55
C LEU A 44 -2.36 -2.49 -6.20
N LEU A 45 -1.88 -2.48 -7.44
CA LEU A 45 -1.52 -1.25 -8.15
C LEU A 45 -2.73 -0.37 -8.45
N GLN A 46 -3.90 -0.95 -8.72
CA GLN A 46 -5.14 -0.19 -8.89
C GLN A 46 -5.55 0.52 -7.60
N VAL A 47 -5.50 -0.18 -6.46
CA VAL A 47 -5.78 0.42 -5.15
C VAL A 47 -4.76 1.52 -4.83
N ALA A 48 -3.47 1.25 -5.07
CA ALA A 48 -2.42 2.25 -4.87
C ALA A 48 -2.68 3.53 -5.66
N ARG A 49 -3.06 3.41 -6.95
CA ARG A 49 -3.40 4.57 -7.79
C ARG A 49 -4.62 5.32 -7.29
N LYS A 50 -5.67 4.62 -6.87
CA LYS A 50 -6.87 5.25 -6.28
C LYS A 50 -6.55 6.00 -4.99
N ALA A 51 -5.72 5.42 -4.12
CA ALA A 51 -5.30 6.06 -2.87
C ALA A 51 -4.47 7.34 -3.08
N MET A 52 -3.84 7.50 -4.24
CA MET A 52 -3.11 8.72 -4.63
C MET A 52 -3.97 9.73 -5.38
N ALA A 53 -5.17 9.36 -5.86
CA ALA A 53 -5.98 10.22 -6.72
C ALA A 53 -6.47 11.50 -6.02
N ASN A 54 -6.52 11.48 -4.68
CA ASN A 54 -6.92 12.59 -3.84
C ASN A 54 -5.72 13.34 -3.23
N TRP A 55 -4.49 13.03 -3.66
CA TRP A 55 -3.33 13.80 -3.23
C TRP A 55 -3.33 15.18 -3.87
N GLY A 56 -3.34 16.18 -3.02
CA GLY A 56 -3.35 17.60 -3.36
C GLY A 56 -3.55 18.40 -2.06
N GLU A 57 -3.36 19.71 -2.13
CA GLU A 57 -3.83 20.60 -1.06
C GLU A 57 -5.33 20.39 -0.90
N THR A 58 -5.72 19.71 0.18
CA THR A 58 -6.96 20.09 0.83
C THR A 58 -6.68 21.52 1.33
N SER A 59 -7.21 22.51 0.62
CA SER A 59 -7.10 23.94 0.96
C SER A 59 -7.40 24.22 2.43
#